data_AF-A0A8K0D0B7-F1
#
_entry.id   AF-A0A8K0D0B7-F1
#
_cell.length_a   1.000
_cell.length_b   1.000
_cell.length_c   1.000
_cell.angle_alpha   90.00
_cell.angle_beta   90.00
_cell.angle_gamma   90.00
#
_symmetry.space_group_name_H-M   'P 1'
#
loop_
_entity.id
_entity.type
_entity.pdbx_description
1 polymer ?
#
loop_
_entity_poly.entity_id
_entity_poly.type
_entity_poly.pdbx_seq_one_letter_code
_entity_poly.pdbx_strand_id
1 'polypeptide(L)'
;MNINDINLYCTGAGIATIILLLANLKRKKILDKKKRMWCKPWIRRRIENKGVLHLVNEELKVEDPKSYRNYLLLRDAQFGNLLTLISPIISKRGA
;
A
#
# COMPACT_ATOMS: atom_id res chain seq x y z
N MET A 1 -21.40 -30.33 -44.22
CA MET A 1 -20.99 -30.04 -42.83
C MET A 1 -21.67 -28.75 -42.42
N ASN A 2 -22.52 -28.77 -41.39
CA ASN A 2 -23.49 -27.70 -41.12
C ASN A 2 -22.78 -26.50 -40.44
N ILE A 3 -23.06 -25.29 -40.92
CA ILE A 3 -22.46 -24.04 -40.43
C ILE A 3 -22.79 -23.82 -38.93
N ASN A 4 -23.94 -24.31 -38.50
CA ASN A 4 -24.40 -24.23 -37.11
C ASN A 4 -23.57 -25.11 -36.17
N ASP A 5 -23.13 -26.28 -36.64
CA ASP A 5 -22.27 -27.17 -35.84
C ASP A 5 -20.90 -26.53 -35.62
N ILE A 6 -20.33 -25.90 -36.66
CA ILE A 6 -19.04 -25.20 -36.60
C ILE A 6 -19.10 -24.04 -35.59
N ASN A 7 -20.17 -23.23 -35.63
CA ASN A 7 -20.35 -22.13 -34.68
C ASN A 7 -20.54 -22.61 -33.24
N LEU A 8 -21.20 -23.76 -33.04
CA LEU A 8 -21.38 -24.36 -31.71
C LEU A 8 -20.03 -24.81 -31.11
N TYR A 9 -19.15 -25.39 -31.94
CA TYR A 9 -17.79 -25.75 -31.50
C TYR A 9 -16.91 -24.52 -31.24
N CYS A 10 -16.98 -23.49 -32.09
CA CYS A 10 -16.21 -22.25 -31.90
C CYS A 10 -16.61 -21.50 -30.63
N THR A 11 -17.92 -21.44 -30.32
CA THR A 11 -18.42 -20.80 -29.09
C THR A 11 -18.08 -21.62 -27.84
N GLY A 12 -18.18 -22.96 -27.91
CA GLY A 12 -17.73 -23.84 -26.82
C GLY A 12 -16.23 -23.73 -26.52
N ALA A 13 -15.39 -23.67 -27.56
CA ALA A 13 -13.94 -23.48 -27.42
C ALA A 13 -13.59 -22.10 -26.83
N GLY A 14 -14.28 -21.04 -27.26
CA GLY A 14 -14.14 -19.70 -26.69
C GLY A 14 -14.46 -19.66 -25.19
N ILE A 15 -15.57 -20.27 -24.77
CA ILE A 15 -15.96 -20.33 -23.36
C ILE A 15 -14.94 -21.15 -22.54
N ALA A 16 -14.48 -22.28 -23.05
CA ALA A 16 -13.49 -23.13 -22.37
C ALA A 16 -12.16 -22.39 -22.14
N THR A 17 -11.67 -21.64 -23.13
CA THR A 17 -10.43 -20.84 -22.98
C THR A 17 -10.59 -19.73 -21.96
N ILE A 18 -11.73 -19.04 -21.93
CA ILE A 18 -12.03 -17.99 -20.95
C ILE A 18 -12.07 -18.59 -19.53
N ILE A 19 -12.72 -19.73 -19.34
CA ILE A 19 -12.77 -20.44 -18.04
C ILE A 19 -11.36 -20.83 -17.60
N LEU A 20 -10.53 -21.36 -18.51
CA LEU A 20 -9.15 -21.76 -18.22
C LEU A 20 -8.29 -20.55 -17.83
N LEU A 21 -8.44 -19.42 -18.52
CA LEU A 21 -7.79 -18.15 -18.18
C LEU A 21 -8.18 -17.67 -16.79
N LEU A 22 -9.47 -17.65 -16.47
CA LEU A 22 -9.97 -17.23 -15.16
C LEU A 22 -9.47 -18.15 -14.03
N ALA A 23 -9.42 -19.46 -14.26
CA ALA A 23 -8.87 -20.42 -13.30
C ALA A 23 -7.37 -20.18 -13.04
N ASN A 24 -6.60 -19.91 -14.09
CA ASN A 24 -5.18 -19.58 -13.97
C ASN A 24 -4.93 -18.26 -13.24
N LEU A 25 -5.74 -17.22 -13.50
CA LEU A 25 -5.66 -15.94 -12.79
C LEU A 25 -5.97 -16.10 -11.29
N LYS A 26 -6.98 -16.92 -10.93
CA LYS A 26 -7.29 -17.25 -9.53
C LYS A 26 -6.15 -18.00 -8.87
N ARG A 27 -5.59 -19.02 -9.53
CA ARG A 27 -4.43 -19.78 -9.02
C ARG A 27 -3.22 -18.89 -8.77
N LYS A 28 -2.90 -18.00 -9.72
CA LYS A 28 -1.78 -17.03 -9.58
C LYS A 28 -1.98 -16.11 -8.38
N LYS A 29 -3.19 -15.54 -8.18
CA LYS A 29 -3.50 -14.72 -7.00
C LYS A 29 -3.35 -15.48 -5.68
N ILE A 30 -3.76 -16.75 -5.63
CA ILE A 30 -3.61 -17.58 -4.42
C ILE A 30 -2.13 -17.89 -4.15
N LEU A 31 -1.37 -18.22 -5.19
CA LEU A 31 0.07 -18.45 -5.09
C LEU A 31 0.82 -17.19 -4.66
N ASP A 32 0.47 -16.03 -5.22
CA ASP A 32 1.05 -14.75 -4.82
C ASP A 32 0.69 -14.37 -3.37
N LYS A 33 -0.53 -14.68 -2.91
CA LYS A 33 -0.91 -14.55 -1.50
C LYS A 33 -0.17 -15.54 -0.58
N LYS A 34 0.16 -16.73 -1.07
CA LYS A 34 0.89 -17.78 -0.34
C LYS A 34 2.41 -17.62 -0.35
N LYS A 35 2.96 -16.68 -1.14
CA LYS A 35 4.38 -16.33 -1.04
C LYS A 35 4.66 -15.91 0.41
N ARG A 36 5.49 -16.71 1.09
CA ARG A 36 5.90 -16.50 2.47
C ARG A 36 6.56 -15.12 2.54
N MET A 37 5.82 -14.15 3.08
CA MET A 37 6.33 -12.80 3.26
C MET A 37 7.42 -12.84 4.33
N TRP A 38 8.64 -12.44 3.95
CA TRP A 38 9.77 -12.26 4.89
C TRP A 38 9.56 -11.10 5.86
N CYS A 39 8.51 -10.31 5.63
CA CYS A 39 8.18 -9.10 6.36
C CYS A 39 6.85 -9.30 7.10
N LYS A 40 6.81 -8.90 8.37
CA LYS A 40 5.58 -8.94 9.19
C LYS A 40 4.54 -7.97 8.61
N PRO A 41 3.24 -8.27 8.65
CA PRO A 41 2.20 -7.44 8.04
C PRO A 41 2.21 -5.96 8.46
N TRP A 42 2.57 -5.67 9.72
CA TRP A 42 2.65 -4.29 10.21
C TRP A 42 3.84 -3.49 9.62
N ILE A 43 4.92 -4.16 9.22
CA ILE A 43 6.06 -3.55 8.51
C ILE A 43 5.64 -3.26 7.06
N ARG A 44 4.88 -4.16 6.43
CA ARG A 44 4.35 -3.98 5.06
C ARG A 44 3.44 -2.76 4.96
N ARG A 45 2.57 -2.53 5.95
CA ARG A 45 1.74 -1.31 6.02
C ARG A 45 2.58 -0.02 5.99
N ARG A 46 3.76 -0.02 6.62
CA ARG A 46 4.68 1.14 6.61
C ARG A 46 5.36 1.36 5.26
N ILE A 47 5.48 0.31 4.45
CA ILE A 47 6.08 0.36 3.11
C ILE A 47 5.03 0.74 2.06
N GLU A 48 3.78 0.31 2.26
CA GLU A 48 2.64 0.61 1.36
C GLU A 48 2.05 2.01 1.60
N ASN A 49 2.01 2.48 2.86
CA ASN A 49 1.65 3.85 3.20
C ASN A 49 2.90 4.76 3.19
N LYS A 50 2.72 6.08 3.32
CA LYS A 50 3.79 7.10 3.22
C LYS A 50 4.84 7.08 4.38
N GLY A 51 5.18 5.91 4.93
CA GLY A 51 6.19 5.71 5.95
C GLY A 51 5.72 5.90 7.39
N VAL A 52 6.64 5.65 8.34
CA VAL A 52 6.39 5.78 9.79
C VAL A 52 6.01 7.21 10.17
N LEU A 53 6.64 8.21 9.55
CA LEU A 53 6.34 9.61 9.82
C LEU A 53 4.92 10.00 9.42
N HIS A 54 4.38 9.41 8.35
CA HIS A 54 3.01 9.67 7.95
C HIS A 54 2.01 9.12 8.96
N LEU A 55 2.22 7.89 9.43
CA LEU A 55 1.40 7.29 10.49
C LEU A 55 1.45 8.12 11.77
N VAL A 56 2.64 8.60 12.16
CA VAL A 56 2.80 9.45 13.34
C VAL A 56 2.08 10.80 13.15
N ASN A 57 2.30 11.49 12.03
CA ASN A 57 1.83 12.86 11.83
C ASN A 57 0.36 12.99 11.42
N GLU A 58 -0.19 12.02 10.70
CA GLU A 58 -1.56 12.09 10.17
C GLU A 58 -2.55 11.24 10.98
N GLU A 59 -2.15 10.03 11.40
CA GLU A 59 -3.03 9.11 12.12
C GLU A 59 -2.91 9.34 13.64
N LEU A 60 -1.69 9.21 14.18
CA LEU A 60 -1.45 9.25 15.63
C LEU A 60 -1.73 10.63 16.24
N LYS A 61 -1.42 11.72 15.51
CA LYS A 61 -1.66 13.09 15.98
C LYS A 61 -3.16 13.36 16.23
N VAL A 62 -4.03 12.78 15.42
CA VAL A 62 -5.48 13.00 15.47
C VAL A 62 -6.15 12.03 16.44
N GLU A 63 -5.77 10.75 16.41
CA GLU A 63 -6.41 9.70 17.21
C GLU A 63 -5.89 9.63 18.66
N ASP A 64 -4.58 9.80 18.88
CA ASP A 64 -3.95 9.75 20.21
C ASP A 64 -2.80 10.76 20.36
N PRO A 65 -3.13 12.02 20.71
CA PRO A 65 -2.16 13.09 20.91
C PRO A 65 -1.13 12.80 22.01
N LYS A 66 -1.45 11.93 22.97
CA LYS A 66 -0.57 11.60 24.10
C LYS A 66 0.56 10.68 23.63
N SER A 67 0.23 9.64 22.89
CA SER A 67 1.23 8.74 22.29
C SER A 67 2.05 9.45 21.20
N TYR A 68 1.44 10.37 20.44
CA TYR A 68 2.16 11.23 19.49
C TYR A 68 3.26 12.06 20.16
N ARG A 69 2.95 12.73 21.28
CA ARG A 69 3.94 13.49 22.07
C ARG A 69 5.03 12.60 22.65
N ASN A 70 4.68 11.39 23.08
CA ASN A 70 5.65 10.44 23.60
C ASN A 70 6.58 9.89 22.50
N TYR A 71 6.06 9.73 21.28
CA TYR A 71 6.85 9.32 20.13
C TYR A 71 7.85 10.39 19.69
N LEU A 72 7.43 11.65 19.66
CA LEU A 72 8.30 12.77 19.33
C LEU A 72 9.19 13.21 20.52
N LEU A 73 8.88 12.74 21.74
CA LEU A 73 9.50 13.17 23.00
C LEU A 73 9.54 14.70 23.16
N LEU A 74 8.61 15.41 22.52
CA LEU A 74 8.60 16.87 22.42
C LEU A 74 7.23 17.40 22.82
N ARG A 75 7.25 18.47 23.63
CA ARG A 75 6.10 19.35 23.81
C ARG A 75 5.99 20.31 22.63
N ASP A 76 4.78 20.80 22.35
CA ASP A 76 4.51 21.65 21.19
C ASP A 76 5.41 22.91 21.16
N ALA A 77 5.65 23.53 22.32
CA ALA A 77 6.58 24.66 22.46
C ALA A 77 8.04 24.29 22.15
N GLN A 78 8.47 23.07 22.51
CA GLN A 78 9.84 22.61 22.25
C GLN A 78 10.04 22.29 20.77
N PHE A 79 9.01 21.74 20.11
CA PHE A 79 9.01 21.54 18.66
C PHE A 79 9.13 22.87 17.92
N GLY A 80 8.36 23.90 18.30
CA GLY A 80 8.44 25.24 17.72
C GLY A 80 9.85 25.83 17.82
N ASN A 81 10.46 25.76 19.01
CA ASN A 81 11.83 26.24 19.22
C ASN A 81 12.86 25.49 18.37
N LEU A 82 12.74 24.15 18.30
CA LEU A 82 13.61 23.33 17.46
C LEU A 82 13.44 23.69 15.98
N LEU A 83 12.18 23.88 15.54
CA LEU A 83 11.87 24.27 14.18
C LEU A 83 12.50 25.61 13.83
N THR A 84 12.42 26.61 14.71
CA THR A 84 13.09 27.91 14.52
C THR A 84 14.60 27.76 14.39
N LEU A 85 15.22 26.91 15.21
CA LEU A 85 16.66 26.63 15.19
C LEU A 85 17.13 25.95 13.89
N ILE A 86 16.37 24.98 13.40
CA ILE A 86 16.74 24.23 12.19
C ILE A 86 16.24 24.92 10.91
N SER A 87 15.21 25.79 11.00
CA SER A 87 14.62 26.53 9.89
C SER A 87 15.67 27.16 8.97
N PRO A 88 16.70 27.88 9.44
CA PRO A 88 17.72 28.45 8.55
C PRO A 88 18.57 27.39 7.82
N ILE A 89 18.63 26.15 8.31
CA ILE A 89 19.40 25.04 7.73
C ILE A 89 18.55 24.26 6.72
N ILE A 90 17.28 24.03 7.03
CA ILE A 90 16.35 23.25 6.19
C ILE A 90 15.63 24.09 5.15
N SER A 91 15.56 25.42 5.36
CA SER A 91 15.01 26.33 4.37
C SER A 91 15.92 26.32 3.15
N LYS A 92 15.30 26.16 1.98
CA LYS A 92 16.00 26.13 0.70
C LYS A 92 16.87 27.39 0.58
N ARG A 93 18.18 27.19 0.47
CA ARG A 93 19.14 28.26 0.21
C ARG A 93 18.95 28.71 -1.25
N GLY A 94 18.03 29.65 -1.47
CA GLY A 94 17.71 30.16 -2.80
C GLY A 94 16.28 30.68 -2.90
N ALA A 95 16.09 31.91 -2.42
CA ALA A 95 15.26 32.92 -3.05
C ALA A 95 16.19 34.07 -3.42
#